data_AF-A0A286IHX2-F1
#
_entry.id   AF-A0A286IHX2-F1
#
_cell.length_a   1.000
_cell.length_b   1.000
_cell.length_c   1.000
_cell.angle_alpha   90.00
_cell.angle_beta   90.00
_cell.angle_gamma   90.00
#
_symmetry.space_group_name_H-M   'P 1'
#
loop_
_entity.id
_entity.type
_entity.pdbx_description
1 polymer ?
#
loop_
_entity_poly.entity_id
_entity_poly.type
_entity_poly.pdbx_seq_one_letter_code
_entity_poly.pdbx_strand_id
1 'polypeptide(L)'
;MTSLKEIAQKFSKLDESLMQCRLGRPGPRPRVIIDTDTANEIDDQYAVAWALLSPERLALEGVTAEPFSFRHQKEGLHSAVAALKRGAAENAFEENFMGAFGGWAERLIDAGRGAEDVHFTEPDEGEKLSYEEILRVFDKCGVPSEGKVFRGSPGYLESFDAPIDTPAARFIIEQARKRSEGPVYILAMGAVTNIASALLMAPDIIDNIVVVWTSAFPSYAPFSNQPSLNLVQDPLASQLLFECGVPHVYLPGYHVGAQLMISKPEMEKFVKGKGAIGDYLWHLYTHNPLHTKYQINEPDTKTWVIWDIINVAWLFDPDYVTVHMTSSPELTDELYWKHEPGRHKMLEAYDVNRDAIFEDFYRTLEKAPG
;
A
#
# COMPACT_ATOMS: atom_id res chain seq x y z
N MET A 1 2.20 28.04 4.17
CA MET A 1 1.65 26.67 4.24
C MET A 1 1.57 26.31 5.70
N THR A 2 0.43 25.80 6.13
CA THR A 2 0.21 25.28 7.48
C THR A 2 1.17 24.13 7.76
N SER A 3 1.79 24.13 8.93
CA SER A 3 2.69 23.05 9.35
C SER A 3 1.92 21.79 9.75
N LEU A 4 2.63 20.65 9.82
CA LEU A 4 2.06 19.37 10.26
C LEU A 4 1.41 19.46 11.65
N LYS A 5 2.04 20.14 12.61
CA LYS A 5 1.51 20.31 13.97
C LYS A 5 0.30 21.24 14.02
N GLU A 6 0.24 22.26 13.16
CA GLU A 6 -0.91 23.16 13.08
C GLU A 6 -2.11 22.48 12.39
N ILE A 7 -1.89 21.74 11.29
CA ILE A 7 -2.98 21.04 10.62
C ILE A 7 -3.57 19.93 11.51
N ALA A 8 -2.73 19.24 12.28
CA ALA A 8 -3.17 18.19 13.21
C ALA A 8 -4.16 18.71 14.27
N GLN A 9 -4.14 20.01 14.60
CA GLN A 9 -5.08 20.62 15.55
C GLN A 9 -6.52 20.72 15.01
N LYS A 10 -6.73 20.55 13.70
CA LYS A 10 -8.09 20.49 13.11
C LYS A 10 -8.83 19.21 13.48
N PHE A 11 -8.11 18.17 13.89
CA PHE A 11 -8.69 16.87 14.23
C PHE A 11 -9.01 16.78 15.72
N SER A 12 -10.20 16.27 16.04
CA SER A 12 -10.58 16.02 17.43
C SER A 12 -9.74 14.90 18.02
N LYS A 13 -9.18 15.11 19.21
CA LYS A 13 -8.57 14.02 19.99
C LYS A 13 -9.65 13.03 20.40
N LEU A 14 -9.52 11.79 19.95
CA LEU A 14 -10.42 10.71 20.32
C LEU A 14 -10.20 10.35 21.80
N ASP A 15 -11.29 10.04 22.50
CA ASP A 15 -11.19 9.49 23.85
C ASP A 15 -10.55 8.09 23.81
N GLU A 16 -9.91 7.71 24.91
CA GLU A 16 -9.15 6.45 24.99
C GLU A 16 -10.05 5.22 24.75
N SER A 17 -11.30 5.26 25.19
CA SER A 17 -12.24 4.14 25.01
C SER A 17 -12.66 3.96 23.56
N LEU A 18 -12.91 5.06 22.85
CA LEU A 18 -13.21 5.05 21.42
C LEU A 18 -12.00 4.62 20.61
N MET A 19 -10.81 5.15 20.91
CA MET A 19 -9.56 4.73 20.25
C MET A 19 -9.33 3.22 20.44
N GLN A 20 -9.46 2.71 21.67
CA GLN A 20 -9.31 1.28 21.94
C GLN A 20 -10.39 0.44 21.24
N CYS A 21 -11.63 0.94 21.14
CA CYS A 21 -12.69 0.28 20.38
C CYS A 21 -12.38 0.22 18.88
N ARG A 22 -11.88 1.32 18.30
CA ARG A 22 -11.54 1.42 16.87
C ARG A 22 -10.33 0.57 16.49
N LEU A 23 -9.34 0.52 17.37
CA LEU A 23 -8.17 -0.35 17.25
C LEU A 23 -8.47 -1.81 17.63
N GLY A 24 -9.65 -2.09 18.20
CA GLY A 24 -10.09 -3.46 18.47
C GLY A 24 -10.32 -4.25 17.18
N ARG A 25 -10.47 -5.57 17.33
CA ARG A 25 -10.86 -6.41 16.19
C ARG A 25 -12.24 -5.99 15.67
N PRO A 26 -12.44 -5.92 14.36
CA PRO A 26 -13.73 -5.61 13.79
C PRO A 26 -14.80 -6.62 14.20
N GLY A 27 -16.05 -6.16 14.23
CA GLY A 27 -17.21 -7.04 14.32
C GLY A 27 -17.35 -7.94 13.07
N PRO A 28 -18.30 -8.88 13.07
CA PRO A 28 -18.54 -9.73 11.91
C PRO A 28 -18.93 -8.88 10.70
N ARG A 29 -18.32 -9.18 9.54
CA ARG A 29 -18.59 -8.51 8.26
C ARG A 29 -18.40 -6.98 8.32
N PRO A 30 -17.18 -6.50 8.66
CA PRO A 30 -16.89 -5.08 8.75
C PRO A 30 -17.07 -4.38 7.40
N ARG A 31 -17.41 -3.09 7.46
CA ARG A 31 -17.47 -2.20 6.29
C ARG A 31 -16.06 -1.86 5.85
N VAL A 32 -15.73 -2.13 4.59
CA VAL A 32 -14.36 -2.03 4.07
C VAL A 32 -14.32 -1.16 2.83
N ILE A 33 -13.34 -0.26 2.79
CA ILE A 33 -12.83 0.35 1.56
C ILE A 33 -11.42 -0.20 1.34
N ILE A 34 -11.07 -0.50 0.09
CA ILE A 34 -9.68 -0.79 -0.28
C ILE A 34 -9.15 0.41 -1.06
N ASP A 35 -8.04 0.99 -0.63
CA ASP A 35 -7.36 2.12 -1.27
C ASP A 35 -5.99 1.63 -1.75
N THR A 36 -5.80 1.53 -3.07
CA THR A 36 -4.76 0.65 -3.65
C THR A 36 -4.21 1.20 -4.97
N ASP A 37 -2.92 0.99 -5.19
CA ASP A 37 -2.18 1.30 -6.40
C ASP A 37 -1.89 0.04 -7.25
N THR A 38 -2.91 -0.82 -7.43
CA THR A 38 -2.84 -2.16 -8.06
C THR A 38 -1.95 -2.38 -9.29
N ALA A 39 -1.55 -1.36 -10.04
CA ALA A 39 -0.66 -1.52 -11.19
C ALA A 39 0.82 -1.15 -10.90
N ASN A 40 1.15 -0.79 -9.66
CA ASN A 40 2.49 -0.47 -9.19
C ASN A 40 3.34 -1.73 -9.01
N GLU A 41 2.76 -2.79 -8.41
CA GLU A 41 3.33 -4.12 -8.21
C GLU A 41 2.31 -5.21 -8.58
N ILE A 42 2.53 -6.48 -8.19
CA ILE A 42 1.64 -7.61 -8.56
C ILE A 42 0.85 -8.18 -7.38
N ASP A 43 0.99 -7.61 -6.20
CA ASP A 43 0.50 -8.17 -4.95
C ASP A 43 -0.85 -7.62 -4.49
N ASP A 44 -1.21 -6.38 -4.82
CA ASP A 44 -2.54 -5.84 -4.54
C ASP A 44 -3.66 -6.72 -5.12
N GLN A 45 -3.45 -7.27 -6.33
CA GLN A 45 -4.45 -8.12 -6.99
C GLN A 45 -4.83 -9.33 -6.15
N TYR A 46 -3.87 -9.89 -5.39
CA TYR A 46 -4.15 -11.00 -4.48
C TYR A 46 -5.06 -10.56 -3.35
N ALA A 47 -4.78 -9.40 -2.74
CA ALA A 47 -5.57 -8.86 -1.64
C ALA A 47 -6.98 -8.46 -2.11
N VAL A 48 -7.11 -7.75 -3.22
CA VAL A 48 -8.40 -7.36 -3.81
C VAL A 48 -9.21 -8.58 -4.21
N ALA A 49 -8.60 -9.58 -4.87
CA ALA A 49 -9.28 -10.82 -5.21
C ALA A 49 -9.76 -11.58 -3.97
N TRP A 50 -8.93 -11.67 -2.92
CA TRP A 50 -9.30 -12.34 -1.68
C TRP A 50 -10.50 -11.69 -1.00
N ALA A 51 -10.53 -10.35 -0.98
CA ALA A 51 -11.63 -9.57 -0.44
C ALA A 51 -12.93 -9.76 -1.26
N LEU A 52 -12.83 -9.68 -2.60
CA LEU A 52 -13.98 -9.84 -3.50
C LEU A 52 -14.62 -11.23 -3.42
N LEU A 53 -13.80 -12.26 -3.24
CA LEU A 53 -14.24 -13.66 -3.12
C LEU A 53 -14.65 -14.05 -1.67
N SER A 54 -14.63 -13.11 -0.73
CA SER A 54 -15.02 -13.31 0.67
C SER A 54 -16.18 -12.41 1.15
N PRO A 55 -17.28 -12.24 0.39
CA PRO A 55 -18.37 -11.32 0.73
C PRO A 55 -19.14 -11.68 2.02
N GLU A 56 -18.96 -12.91 2.52
CA GLU A 56 -19.49 -13.38 3.80
C GLU A 56 -18.69 -12.89 5.02
N ARG A 57 -17.42 -12.51 4.81
CA ARG A 57 -16.49 -12.10 5.88
C ARG A 57 -16.35 -10.60 6.02
N LEU A 58 -16.65 -9.84 4.96
CA LEU A 58 -16.55 -8.38 4.92
C LEU A 58 -17.64 -7.78 4.01
N ALA A 59 -17.97 -6.51 4.23
CA ALA A 59 -18.83 -5.72 3.36
C ALA A 59 -17.95 -4.72 2.59
N LEU A 60 -17.59 -5.06 1.35
CA LEU A 60 -16.77 -4.18 0.51
C LEU A 60 -17.67 -3.06 -0.04
N GLU A 61 -17.49 -1.86 0.50
CA GLU A 61 -18.20 -0.65 0.09
C GLU A 61 -17.69 -0.17 -1.28
N GLY A 62 -16.39 -0.23 -1.49
CA GLY A 62 -15.76 0.15 -2.75
C GLY A 62 -14.24 0.04 -2.72
N VAL A 63 -13.63 0.30 -3.87
CA VAL A 63 -12.18 0.33 -4.08
C VAL A 63 -11.81 1.67 -4.71
N THR A 64 -10.83 2.35 -4.13
CA THR A 64 -10.32 3.64 -4.58
C THR A 64 -8.92 3.47 -5.18
N ALA A 65 -8.69 4.10 -6.33
CA ALA A 65 -7.40 4.01 -7.03
C ALA A 65 -6.41 5.04 -6.46
N GLU A 66 -5.25 4.59 -5.98
CA GLU A 66 -4.14 5.47 -5.60
C GLU A 66 -3.20 5.72 -6.79
N PRO A 67 -2.60 6.92 -6.89
CA PRO A 67 -1.50 7.17 -7.80
C PRO A 67 -0.24 6.43 -7.35
N PHE A 68 0.51 5.95 -8.34
CA PHE A 68 1.91 5.60 -8.15
C PHE A 68 2.80 6.26 -9.19
N SER A 69 4.08 6.43 -8.87
CA SER A 69 5.04 7.06 -9.73
C SER A 69 6.45 6.63 -9.44
N PHE A 70 7.19 6.41 -10.52
CA PHE A 70 8.63 6.20 -10.47
C PHE A 70 9.42 7.47 -10.79
N ARG A 71 8.76 8.63 -10.94
CA ARG A 71 9.41 9.92 -11.25
C ARG A 71 10.55 10.22 -10.27
N HIS A 72 10.35 9.96 -8.98
CA HIS A 72 11.34 10.21 -7.93
C HIS A 72 12.65 9.42 -8.12
N GLN A 73 12.63 8.31 -8.88
CA GLN A 73 13.81 7.51 -9.19
C GLN A 73 14.57 7.99 -10.43
N LYS A 74 13.97 8.88 -11.23
CA LYS A 74 14.53 9.34 -12.51
C LYS A 74 15.88 10.01 -12.34
N GLU A 75 15.97 10.96 -11.42
CA GLU A 75 17.23 11.67 -11.17
C GLU A 75 18.32 10.70 -10.70
N GLY A 76 18.00 9.81 -9.76
CA GLY A 76 18.91 8.80 -9.26
C GLY A 76 19.44 7.87 -10.36
N LEU A 77 18.57 7.37 -11.25
CA LEU A 77 18.97 6.51 -12.36
C LEU A 77 19.81 7.26 -13.40
N HIS A 78 19.42 8.48 -13.76
CA HIS A 78 20.18 9.32 -14.69
C HIS A 78 21.59 9.59 -14.16
N SER A 79 21.69 9.93 -12.86
CA SER A 79 22.97 10.12 -12.18
C SER A 79 23.81 8.84 -12.16
N ALA A 80 23.23 7.69 -11.83
CA ALA A 80 23.94 6.41 -11.81
C ALA A 80 24.46 6.00 -13.20
N VAL A 81 23.64 6.13 -14.26
CA VAL A 81 24.07 5.84 -15.64
C VAL A 81 25.17 6.80 -16.09
N ALA A 82 25.08 8.08 -15.75
CA ALA A 82 26.10 9.06 -16.08
C ALA A 82 27.43 8.76 -15.37
N ALA A 83 27.40 8.44 -14.08
CA ALA A 83 28.59 8.07 -13.30
C ALA A 83 29.26 6.79 -13.83
N LEU A 84 28.48 5.76 -14.17
CA LEU A 84 29.01 4.53 -14.77
C LEU A 84 29.64 4.75 -16.14
N LYS A 85 29.00 5.56 -17.01
CA LYS A 85 29.58 5.94 -18.32
C LYS A 85 30.90 6.71 -18.17
N ARG A 86 31.08 7.47 -17.08
CA ARG A 86 32.33 8.18 -16.76
C ARG A 86 33.38 7.28 -16.08
N GLY A 87 32.96 6.22 -15.39
CA GLY A 87 33.81 5.33 -14.61
C GLY A 87 34.12 5.81 -13.18
N ALA A 88 33.43 6.85 -12.69
CA ALA A 88 33.57 7.37 -11.31
C ALA A 88 32.36 8.23 -10.90
N ALA A 89 32.01 8.19 -9.62
CA ALA A 89 31.09 9.15 -8.99
C ALA A 89 31.84 10.43 -8.59
N GLU A 90 31.19 11.59 -8.72
CA GLU A 90 31.80 12.90 -8.47
C GLU A 90 31.44 13.50 -7.10
N ASN A 91 30.42 12.95 -6.44
CA ASN A 91 29.93 13.45 -5.16
C ASN A 91 29.16 12.37 -4.38
N ALA A 92 28.93 12.63 -3.08
CA ALA A 92 28.22 11.71 -2.19
C ALA A 92 26.78 11.40 -2.63
N PHE A 93 26.15 12.32 -3.38
CA PHE A 93 24.82 12.10 -3.96
C PHE A 93 24.86 11.00 -5.03
N GLU A 94 25.82 11.07 -5.96
CA GLU A 94 26.04 10.02 -6.96
C GLU A 94 26.47 8.68 -6.34
N GLU A 95 27.34 8.69 -5.33
CA GLU A 95 27.74 7.46 -4.61
C GLU A 95 26.55 6.74 -3.98
N ASN A 96 25.64 7.48 -3.34
CA ASN A 96 24.43 6.91 -2.75
C ASN A 96 23.52 6.26 -3.81
N PHE A 97 23.36 6.91 -4.97
CA PHE A 97 22.50 6.39 -6.04
C PHE A 97 23.15 5.27 -6.86
N MET A 98 24.48 5.21 -6.96
CA MET A 98 25.14 4.03 -7.53
C MET A 98 24.89 2.78 -6.67
N GLY A 99 24.78 2.92 -5.34
CA GLY A 99 24.39 1.80 -4.47
C GLY A 99 22.96 1.30 -4.73
N ALA A 100 22.01 2.22 -4.91
CA ALA A 100 20.59 1.88 -5.11
C ALA A 100 20.23 1.46 -6.55
N PHE A 101 20.84 2.10 -7.55
CA PHE A 101 20.49 1.93 -8.97
C PHE A 101 21.62 1.35 -9.82
N GLY A 102 22.81 1.12 -9.28
CA GLY A 102 24.00 0.70 -10.04
C GLY A 102 23.77 -0.54 -10.89
N GLY A 103 23.19 -1.60 -10.30
CA GLY A 103 22.89 -2.82 -11.05
C GLY A 103 21.86 -2.62 -12.17
N TRP A 104 20.91 -1.68 -12.02
CA TRP A 104 19.96 -1.34 -13.10
C TRP A 104 20.64 -0.50 -14.19
N ALA A 105 21.45 0.47 -13.79
CA ALA A 105 22.21 1.31 -14.70
C ALA A 105 23.22 0.51 -15.53
N GLU A 106 23.92 -0.47 -14.95
CA GLU A 106 24.78 -1.43 -15.66
C GLU A 106 24.00 -2.20 -16.73
N ARG A 107 22.85 -2.78 -16.38
CA ARG A 107 22.00 -3.51 -17.34
C ARG A 107 21.53 -2.65 -18.52
N LEU A 108 21.24 -1.37 -18.28
CA LEU A 108 20.86 -0.44 -19.36
C LEU A 108 22.04 -0.20 -20.31
N ILE A 109 23.23 0.04 -19.75
CA ILE A 109 24.46 0.26 -20.52
C ILE A 109 24.83 -0.99 -21.33
N ASP A 110 24.79 -2.17 -20.73
CA ASP A 110 25.07 -3.45 -21.38
C ASP A 110 24.09 -3.74 -22.53
N ALA A 111 22.85 -3.28 -22.41
CA ALA A 111 21.82 -3.36 -23.45
C ALA A 111 21.92 -2.27 -24.53
N GLY A 112 22.92 -1.37 -24.44
CA GLY A 112 23.10 -0.25 -25.38
C GLY A 112 22.05 0.86 -25.25
N ARG A 113 21.37 0.95 -24.10
CA ARG A 113 20.32 1.93 -23.79
C ARG A 113 20.82 3.01 -22.84
N GLY A 114 20.17 4.16 -22.87
CA GLY A 114 20.37 5.25 -21.92
C GLY A 114 19.29 5.30 -20.83
N ALA A 115 19.49 6.16 -19.83
CA ALA A 115 18.48 6.42 -18.80
C ALA A 115 17.25 7.12 -19.40
N GLU A 116 17.46 7.88 -20.47
CA GLU A 116 16.43 8.54 -21.29
C GLU A 116 15.47 7.57 -21.99
N ASP A 117 15.88 6.31 -22.17
CA ASP A 117 15.04 5.27 -22.77
C ASP A 117 14.10 4.62 -21.74
N VAL A 118 14.17 5.02 -20.47
CA VAL A 118 13.34 4.47 -19.40
C VAL A 118 12.08 5.32 -19.25
N HIS A 119 10.92 4.69 -19.44
CA HIS A 119 9.65 5.30 -19.08
C HIS A 119 9.48 5.33 -17.57
N PHE A 120 9.26 6.52 -17.01
CA PHE A 120 8.93 6.71 -15.61
C PHE A 120 7.47 7.10 -15.53
N THR A 121 6.65 6.19 -15.00
CA THR A 121 5.22 6.42 -14.80
C THR A 121 5.00 7.69 -13.98
N GLU A 122 4.17 8.57 -14.50
CA GLU A 122 3.76 9.80 -13.82
C GLU A 122 2.57 9.51 -12.88
N PRO A 123 2.36 10.28 -11.80
CA PRO A 123 1.31 9.96 -10.82
C PRO A 123 -0.11 9.85 -11.41
N ASP A 124 -0.45 10.69 -12.39
CA ASP A 124 -1.73 10.68 -13.10
C ASP A 124 -1.89 9.46 -14.02
N GLU A 125 -0.80 9.06 -14.66
CA GLU A 125 -0.72 7.79 -15.40
C GLU A 125 -0.86 6.60 -14.45
N GLY A 126 -0.18 6.62 -13.31
CA GLY A 126 -0.24 5.58 -12.29
C GLY A 126 -1.64 5.40 -11.74
N GLU A 127 -2.32 6.49 -11.35
CA GLU A 127 -3.72 6.43 -10.89
C GLU A 127 -4.63 5.81 -11.95
N LYS A 128 -4.46 6.18 -13.22
CA LYS A 128 -5.24 5.62 -14.32
C LYS A 128 -4.99 4.12 -14.47
N LEU A 129 -3.73 3.68 -14.40
CA LEU A 129 -3.36 2.27 -14.47
C LEU A 129 -3.94 1.49 -13.29
N SER A 130 -3.85 2.02 -12.07
CA SER A 130 -4.47 1.44 -10.87
C SER A 130 -5.99 1.28 -11.06
N TYR A 131 -6.67 2.32 -11.55
CA TYR A 131 -8.11 2.24 -11.79
C TYR A 131 -8.48 1.16 -12.81
N GLU A 132 -7.77 1.09 -13.93
CA GLU A 132 -8.00 0.08 -14.97
C GLU A 132 -7.71 -1.35 -14.48
N GLU A 133 -6.70 -1.51 -13.63
CA GLU A 133 -6.33 -2.80 -13.06
C GLU A 133 -7.32 -3.27 -12.00
N ILE A 134 -7.84 -2.38 -11.15
CA ILE A 134 -8.95 -2.71 -10.24
C ILE A 134 -10.15 -3.24 -11.05
N LEU A 135 -10.55 -2.54 -12.12
CA LEU A 135 -11.65 -3.01 -12.98
C LEU A 135 -11.39 -4.40 -13.56
N ARG A 136 -10.13 -4.69 -13.93
CA ARG A 136 -9.73 -6.00 -14.42
C ARG A 136 -9.84 -7.07 -13.35
N VAL A 137 -9.41 -6.81 -12.11
CA VAL A 137 -9.56 -7.78 -11.01
C VAL A 137 -11.04 -8.07 -10.73
N PHE A 138 -11.91 -7.05 -10.73
CA PHE A 138 -13.36 -7.23 -10.62
C PHE A 138 -13.93 -8.15 -11.72
N ASP A 139 -13.57 -7.89 -12.98
CA ASP A 139 -13.95 -8.73 -14.13
C ASP A 139 -13.49 -10.19 -13.94
N LYS A 140 -12.22 -10.40 -13.56
CA LYS A 140 -11.66 -11.74 -13.32
C LYS A 140 -12.27 -12.47 -12.14
N CYS A 141 -12.74 -11.74 -11.13
CA CYS A 141 -13.51 -12.30 -10.02
C CYS A 141 -14.99 -12.51 -10.35
N GLY A 142 -15.46 -12.08 -11.54
CA GLY A 142 -16.88 -12.13 -11.93
C GLY A 142 -17.78 -11.26 -11.06
N VAL A 143 -17.23 -10.18 -10.48
CA VAL A 143 -17.96 -9.24 -9.62
C VAL A 143 -18.18 -7.94 -10.39
N PRO A 144 -19.42 -7.42 -10.49
CA PRO A 144 -19.67 -6.13 -11.11
C PRO A 144 -18.97 -4.99 -10.37
N SER A 145 -18.26 -4.14 -11.12
CA SER A 145 -17.53 -2.97 -10.62
C SER A 145 -18.35 -1.67 -10.57
N GLU A 146 -19.52 -1.65 -11.22
CA GLU A 146 -20.39 -0.47 -11.30
C GLU A 146 -20.74 0.05 -9.90
N GLY A 147 -20.46 1.34 -9.66
CA GLY A 147 -20.68 1.98 -8.37
C GLY A 147 -19.75 1.52 -7.23
N LYS A 148 -18.69 0.76 -7.53
CA LYS A 148 -17.74 0.23 -6.53
C LYS A 148 -16.29 0.62 -6.78
N VAL A 149 -15.93 1.17 -7.94
CA VAL A 149 -14.55 1.54 -8.26
C VAL A 149 -14.46 3.03 -8.55
N PHE A 150 -13.60 3.74 -7.81
CA PHE A 150 -13.55 5.19 -7.80
C PHE A 150 -12.16 5.72 -8.20
N ARG A 151 -12.16 6.72 -9.09
CA ARG A 151 -10.94 7.45 -9.49
C ARG A 151 -10.38 8.24 -8.32
N GLY A 152 -9.08 8.16 -8.12
CA GLY A 152 -8.39 8.87 -7.05
C GLY A 152 -7.53 10.01 -7.54
N SER A 153 -6.54 10.34 -6.73
CA SER A 153 -5.69 11.51 -6.93
C SER A 153 -4.78 11.36 -8.15
N PRO A 154 -4.70 12.36 -9.07
CA PRO A 154 -3.76 12.35 -10.18
C PRO A 154 -2.33 12.74 -9.78
N GLY A 155 -2.03 12.82 -8.48
CA GLY A 155 -0.81 13.38 -7.91
C GLY A 155 -0.76 13.19 -6.40
N TYR A 156 0.25 13.76 -5.76
CA TYR A 156 0.45 13.70 -4.31
C TYR A 156 0.15 15.05 -3.66
N LEU A 157 -0.01 15.08 -2.34
CA LEU A 157 -0.20 16.33 -1.62
C LEU A 157 0.99 17.28 -1.83
N GLU A 158 0.69 18.53 -2.19
CA GLU A 158 1.70 19.60 -2.25
C GLU A 158 1.77 20.40 -0.94
N SER A 159 0.66 20.45 -0.20
CA SER A 159 0.57 21.05 1.13
C SER A 159 -0.70 20.58 1.85
N PHE A 160 -0.73 20.72 3.18
CA PHE A 160 -1.92 20.40 3.98
C PHE A 160 -3.11 21.35 3.76
N ASP A 161 -2.89 22.49 3.10
CA ASP A 161 -3.93 23.49 2.80
C ASP A 161 -4.65 23.22 1.47
N ALA A 162 -4.12 22.32 0.66
CA ALA A 162 -4.61 22.00 -0.68
C ALA A 162 -4.87 20.49 -0.82
N PRO A 163 -5.83 19.91 -0.07
CA PRO A 163 -6.21 18.51 -0.26
C PRO A 163 -6.79 18.30 -1.67
N ILE A 164 -6.62 17.09 -2.20
CA ILE A 164 -6.97 16.78 -3.58
C ILE A 164 -8.39 16.23 -3.62
N ASP A 165 -9.31 17.04 -4.11
CA ASP A 165 -10.74 16.72 -4.16
C ASP A 165 -11.08 15.79 -5.34
N THR A 166 -11.18 14.49 -5.05
CA THR A 166 -11.41 13.42 -6.05
C THR A 166 -12.66 12.60 -5.74
N PRO A 167 -13.18 11.83 -6.72
CA PRO A 167 -14.23 10.84 -6.45
C PRO A 167 -13.88 9.88 -5.30
N ALA A 168 -12.64 9.41 -5.21
CA ALA A 168 -12.16 8.55 -4.13
C ALA A 168 -12.23 9.24 -2.75
N ALA A 169 -11.66 10.44 -2.62
CA ALA A 169 -11.67 11.17 -1.35
C ALA A 169 -13.12 11.48 -0.90
N ARG A 170 -13.98 11.92 -1.83
CA ARG A 170 -15.41 12.14 -1.55
C ARG A 170 -16.14 10.86 -1.15
N PHE A 171 -15.83 9.74 -1.80
CA PHE A 171 -16.42 8.44 -1.47
C PHE A 171 -16.04 7.99 -0.06
N ILE A 172 -14.76 8.11 0.32
CA ILE A 172 -14.30 7.83 1.69
C ILE A 172 -15.09 8.67 2.70
N ILE A 173 -15.22 9.98 2.46
CA ILE A 173 -15.98 10.89 3.32
C ILE A 173 -17.44 10.45 3.42
N GLU A 174 -18.08 10.12 2.30
CA GLU A 174 -19.48 9.69 2.26
C GLU A 174 -19.69 8.42 3.10
N GLN A 175 -18.87 7.38 2.89
CA GLN A 175 -19.00 6.13 3.64
C GLN A 175 -18.72 6.30 5.14
N ALA A 176 -17.72 7.12 5.48
CA ALA A 176 -17.37 7.40 6.86
C ALA A 176 -18.46 8.19 7.60
N ARG A 177 -19.23 9.04 6.90
CA ARG A 177 -20.34 9.78 7.51
C ARG A 177 -21.61 8.96 7.73
N LYS A 178 -21.70 7.74 7.20
CA LYS A 178 -22.76 6.76 7.51
C LYS A 178 -22.56 6.13 8.90
N ARG A 179 -22.49 6.96 9.94
CA ARG A 179 -22.17 6.56 11.33
C ARG A 179 -23.11 5.51 11.90
N SER A 180 -24.39 5.50 11.47
CA SER A 180 -25.38 4.50 11.88
C SER A 180 -25.04 3.08 11.41
N GLU A 181 -24.20 2.94 10.38
CA GLU A 181 -23.76 1.66 9.84
C GLU A 181 -22.44 1.18 10.49
N GLY A 182 -21.88 1.97 11.40
CA GLY A 182 -20.61 1.69 12.07
C GLY A 182 -19.38 2.26 11.36
N PRO A 183 -18.18 2.00 11.90
CA PRO A 183 -16.93 2.52 11.34
C PRO A 183 -16.57 1.81 10.03
N VAL A 184 -15.83 2.52 9.18
CA VAL A 184 -15.27 1.99 7.94
C VAL A 184 -13.80 1.67 8.15
N TYR A 185 -13.40 0.45 7.82
CA TYR A 185 -12.00 0.03 7.78
C TYR A 185 -11.46 0.30 6.38
N ILE A 186 -10.42 1.11 6.26
CA ILE A 186 -9.79 1.44 4.99
C ILE A 186 -8.49 0.64 4.92
N LEU A 187 -8.44 -0.36 4.03
CA LEU A 187 -7.25 -1.15 3.75
C LEU A 187 -6.40 -0.38 2.73
N ALA A 188 -5.35 0.27 3.21
CA ALA A 188 -4.41 1.03 2.40
C ALA A 188 -3.26 0.12 1.94
N MET A 189 -3.15 -0.01 0.61
CA MET A 189 -2.20 -0.88 -0.10
C MET A 189 -1.20 -0.06 -0.94
N GLY A 190 -1.38 1.25 -1.04
CA GLY A 190 -0.46 2.14 -1.74
C GLY A 190 0.00 3.32 -0.88
N ALA A 191 0.24 4.44 -1.56
CA ALA A 191 0.24 5.74 -0.88
C ALA A 191 -1.11 6.00 -0.19
N VAL A 192 -1.15 6.99 0.69
CA VAL A 192 -2.36 7.33 1.48
C VAL A 192 -2.92 8.70 1.10
N THR A 193 -2.77 9.10 -0.17
CA THR A 193 -3.10 10.45 -0.65
C THR A 193 -4.60 10.71 -0.65
N ASN A 194 -5.42 9.76 -1.09
CA ASN A 194 -6.87 9.81 -1.06
C ASN A 194 -7.38 9.89 0.38
N ILE A 195 -6.82 9.06 1.27
CA ILE A 195 -7.18 9.03 2.70
C ILE A 195 -6.81 10.36 3.38
N ALA A 196 -5.59 10.85 3.16
CA ALA A 196 -5.13 12.12 3.71
C ALA A 196 -5.98 13.29 3.17
N SER A 197 -6.29 13.30 1.87
CA SER A 197 -7.18 14.30 1.26
C SER A 197 -8.58 14.25 1.88
N ALA A 198 -9.15 13.06 2.07
CA ALA A 198 -10.44 12.87 2.73
C ALA A 198 -10.45 13.42 4.17
N LEU A 199 -9.42 13.12 4.96
CA LEU A 199 -9.24 13.62 6.32
C LEU A 199 -9.11 15.15 6.37
N LEU A 200 -8.31 15.73 5.48
CA LEU A 200 -8.12 17.19 5.40
C LEU A 200 -9.39 17.93 4.97
N MET A 201 -10.15 17.36 4.03
CA MET A 201 -11.43 17.90 3.55
C MET A 201 -12.56 17.76 4.57
N ALA A 202 -12.56 16.67 5.35
CA ALA A 202 -13.59 16.36 6.33
C ALA A 202 -12.97 15.84 7.65
N PRO A 203 -12.37 16.71 8.47
CA PRO A 203 -11.75 16.31 9.74
C PRO A 203 -12.71 15.59 10.71
N ASP A 204 -14.03 15.77 10.53
CA ASP A 204 -15.09 15.13 11.31
C ASP A 204 -15.18 13.61 11.13
N ILE A 205 -14.55 13.03 10.10
CA ILE A 205 -14.63 11.57 9.85
C ILE A 205 -13.64 10.75 10.68
N ILE A 206 -12.67 11.41 11.35
CA ILE A 206 -11.56 10.75 12.05
C ILE A 206 -12.00 9.74 13.11
N ASP A 207 -13.19 9.92 13.70
CA ASP A 207 -13.74 9.06 14.73
C ASP A 207 -14.51 7.84 14.19
N ASN A 208 -14.75 7.78 12.88
CA ASN A 208 -15.54 6.73 12.24
C ASN A 208 -14.81 6.01 11.09
N ILE A 209 -13.49 6.21 10.96
CA ILE A 209 -12.64 5.39 10.10
C ILE A 209 -11.54 4.70 10.92
N VAL A 210 -11.06 3.58 10.40
CA VAL A 210 -9.84 2.90 10.88
C VAL A 210 -8.97 2.67 9.66
N VAL A 211 -7.76 3.22 9.67
CA VAL A 211 -6.81 3.02 8.56
C VAL A 211 -5.94 1.82 8.90
N VAL A 212 -5.99 0.80 8.06
CA VAL A 212 -5.11 -0.37 8.12
C VAL A 212 -4.12 -0.18 6.99
N TRP A 213 -2.85 0.01 7.29
CA TRP A 213 -1.87 0.39 6.27
C TRP A 213 -0.64 -0.47 6.34
N THR A 214 -0.27 -1.06 5.18
CA THR A 214 1.01 -1.71 5.04
C THR A 214 2.05 -0.80 4.42
N SER A 215 3.14 -0.60 5.15
CA SER A 215 4.23 0.25 4.72
C SER A 215 5.47 0.02 5.58
N ALA A 216 6.63 0.34 5.05
CA ALA A 216 7.83 0.72 5.80
C ALA A 216 8.34 -0.30 6.83
N PHE A 217 9.33 0.10 7.64
CA PHE A 217 9.91 -0.75 8.68
C PHE A 217 9.07 -0.68 9.96
N PRO A 218 9.18 -1.67 10.87
CA PRO A 218 8.59 -1.56 12.20
C PRO A 218 8.98 -0.25 12.87
N SER A 219 8.09 0.34 13.68
CA SER A 219 8.28 1.69 14.22
C SER A 219 9.50 1.79 15.15
N TYR A 220 9.99 0.66 15.64
CA TYR A 220 11.21 0.55 16.46
C TYR A 220 12.50 0.36 15.65
N ALA A 221 12.41 0.19 14.32
CA ALA A 221 13.58 -0.03 13.49
C ALA A 221 14.44 1.23 13.39
N PRO A 222 15.78 1.12 13.44
CA PRO A 222 16.69 2.27 13.37
C PRO A 222 16.98 2.72 11.93
N PHE A 223 16.26 2.18 10.94
CA PHE A 223 16.52 2.40 9.53
C PHE A 223 15.66 3.53 8.97
N SER A 224 16.17 4.24 7.96
CA SER A 224 15.34 5.15 7.19
C SER A 224 14.31 4.35 6.41
N ASN A 225 13.09 4.87 6.33
CA ASN A 225 12.01 4.29 5.55
C ASN A 225 12.05 4.69 4.07
N GLN A 226 13.14 5.32 3.61
CA GLN A 226 13.37 5.67 2.20
C GLN A 226 13.09 4.53 1.18
N PRO A 227 13.33 3.25 1.49
CA PRO A 227 13.01 2.16 0.56
C PRO A 227 11.50 1.88 0.38
N SER A 228 10.65 2.36 1.30
CA SER A 228 9.22 2.05 1.35
C SER A 228 8.42 2.82 0.30
N LEU A 229 8.07 2.17 -0.81
CA LEU A 229 7.33 2.82 -1.91
C LEU A 229 6.02 3.46 -1.43
N ASN A 230 5.20 2.76 -0.66
CA ASN A 230 3.92 3.29 -0.15
C ASN A 230 4.10 4.56 0.68
N LEU A 231 5.14 4.63 1.52
CA LEU A 231 5.38 5.80 2.38
C LEU A 231 6.03 6.96 1.63
N VAL A 232 7.01 6.68 0.76
CA VAL A 232 7.84 7.74 0.16
C VAL A 232 7.16 8.45 -1.01
N GLN A 233 6.12 7.87 -1.58
CA GLN A 233 5.40 8.48 -2.70
C GLN A 233 4.65 9.75 -2.29
N ASP A 234 4.05 9.76 -1.09
CA ASP A 234 3.45 10.96 -0.50
C ASP A 234 3.89 11.12 0.97
N PRO A 235 5.06 11.74 1.22
CA PRO A 235 5.55 11.94 2.58
C PRO A 235 4.64 12.82 3.43
N LEU A 236 3.95 13.81 2.84
CA LEU A 236 3.02 14.68 3.58
C LEU A 236 1.82 13.88 4.05
N ALA A 237 1.20 13.08 3.17
CA ALA A 237 0.08 12.21 3.55
C ALA A 237 0.51 11.19 4.62
N SER A 238 1.70 10.59 4.47
CA SER A 238 2.26 9.66 5.45
C SER A 238 2.49 10.30 6.81
N GLN A 239 3.13 11.48 6.84
CA GLN A 239 3.35 12.26 8.06
C GLN A 239 2.03 12.64 8.74
N LEU A 240 1.03 13.07 7.96
CA LEU A 240 -0.30 13.40 8.47
C LEU A 240 -0.95 12.20 9.16
N LEU A 241 -0.89 11.01 8.55
CA LEU A 241 -1.52 9.81 9.10
C LEU A 241 -0.96 9.46 10.48
N PHE A 242 0.36 9.52 10.66
CA PHE A 242 1.01 9.29 11.95
C PHE A 242 0.81 10.42 12.96
N GLU A 243 0.45 11.63 12.54
CA GLU A 243 0.27 12.79 13.43
C GLU A 243 -1.19 13.03 13.84
N CYS A 244 -2.16 12.88 12.92
CA CYS A 244 -3.51 13.41 13.07
C CYS A 244 -4.37 12.71 14.13
N GLY A 245 -3.98 11.51 14.57
CA GLY A 245 -4.69 10.78 15.62
C GLY A 245 -5.83 9.89 15.11
N VAL A 246 -5.84 9.59 13.81
CA VAL A 246 -6.78 8.60 13.26
C VAL A 246 -6.45 7.21 13.84
N PRO A 247 -7.45 6.36 14.14
CA PRO A 247 -7.18 4.99 14.52
C PRO A 247 -6.40 4.28 13.41
N HIS A 248 -5.15 3.94 13.70
CA HIS A 248 -4.20 3.40 12.73
C HIS A 248 -3.76 2.00 13.18
N VAL A 249 -3.99 1.02 12.31
CA VAL A 249 -3.43 -0.33 12.39
C VAL A 249 -2.26 -0.37 11.41
N TYR A 250 -1.07 -0.19 11.94
CA TYR A 250 0.16 -0.17 11.18
C TYR A 250 0.68 -1.60 10.96
N LEU A 251 0.89 -1.97 9.71
CA LEU A 251 1.36 -3.28 9.29
C LEU A 251 2.73 -3.14 8.62
N PRO A 252 3.85 -3.22 9.36
CA PRO A 252 5.18 -3.05 8.79
C PRO A 252 5.39 -3.95 7.57
N GLY A 253 5.71 -3.35 6.42
CA GLY A 253 6.04 -4.10 5.22
C GLY A 253 7.32 -4.89 5.44
N TYR A 254 8.40 -4.21 5.80
CA TYR A 254 9.67 -4.87 6.09
C TYR A 254 9.65 -5.63 7.42
N HIS A 255 10.43 -6.70 7.50
CA HIS A 255 10.51 -7.67 8.61
C HIS A 255 9.22 -8.48 8.88
N VAL A 256 8.04 -7.88 8.76
CA VAL A 256 6.75 -8.53 9.04
C VAL A 256 6.08 -8.96 7.74
N GLY A 257 5.59 -8.03 6.93
CA GLY A 257 4.99 -8.33 5.62
C GLY A 257 5.92 -9.08 4.66
N ALA A 258 7.23 -8.83 4.76
CA ALA A 258 8.29 -9.50 3.98
C ALA A 258 8.28 -11.04 4.11
N GLN A 259 7.64 -11.57 5.16
CA GLN A 259 7.50 -13.01 5.36
C GLN A 259 6.43 -13.64 4.45
N LEU A 260 5.52 -12.86 3.86
CA LEU A 260 4.41 -13.29 3.02
C LEU A 260 4.87 -13.64 1.59
N MET A 261 5.87 -14.52 1.53
CA MET A 261 6.52 -14.97 0.31
C MET A 261 5.80 -16.15 -0.29
N ILE A 262 5.56 -16.16 -1.60
CA ILE A 262 4.99 -17.28 -2.37
C ILE A 262 5.98 -17.80 -3.42
N SER A 263 6.05 -19.12 -3.55
CA SER A 263 6.93 -19.80 -4.50
C SER A 263 6.22 -20.21 -5.80
N LYS A 264 6.99 -20.42 -6.87
CA LYS A 264 6.44 -20.91 -8.14
C LYS A 264 5.70 -22.26 -8.00
N PRO A 265 6.21 -23.29 -7.28
CA PRO A 265 5.48 -24.54 -7.10
C PRO A 265 4.12 -24.36 -6.41
N GLU A 266 4.02 -23.45 -5.44
CA GLU A 266 2.74 -23.12 -4.80
C GLU A 266 1.78 -22.45 -5.79
N MET A 267 2.28 -21.47 -6.55
CA MET A 267 1.53 -20.81 -7.60
C MET A 267 1.00 -21.80 -8.65
N GLU A 268 1.84 -22.75 -9.10
CA GLU A 268 1.44 -23.81 -10.04
C GLU A 268 0.38 -24.75 -9.48
N LYS A 269 0.49 -25.09 -8.18
CA LYS A 269 -0.36 -26.11 -7.55
C LYS A 269 -1.69 -25.57 -7.05
N PHE A 270 -1.68 -24.36 -6.48
CA PHE A 270 -2.80 -23.84 -5.69
C PHE A 270 -3.48 -22.62 -6.30
N VAL A 271 -2.82 -21.89 -7.22
CA VAL A 271 -3.37 -20.67 -7.83
C VAL A 271 -3.75 -20.88 -9.30
N LYS A 272 -2.85 -21.46 -10.09
CA LYS A 272 -3.08 -21.74 -11.51
C LYS A 272 -4.31 -22.64 -11.71
N GLY A 273 -5.17 -22.28 -12.65
CA GLY A 273 -6.40 -23.01 -12.99
C GLY A 273 -7.56 -22.82 -12.01
N LYS A 274 -7.43 -21.92 -11.02
CA LYS A 274 -8.53 -21.56 -10.10
C LYS A 274 -9.35 -20.39 -10.66
N GLY A 275 -10.09 -20.66 -11.74
CA GLY A 275 -10.90 -19.67 -12.44
C GLY A 275 -10.09 -18.58 -13.13
N ALA A 276 -10.77 -17.60 -13.72
CA ALA A 276 -10.15 -16.54 -14.50
C ALA A 276 -9.16 -15.69 -13.67
N ILE A 277 -9.48 -15.44 -12.39
CA ILE A 277 -8.58 -14.72 -11.48
C ILE A 277 -7.34 -15.53 -11.11
N GLY A 278 -7.45 -16.83 -10.81
CA GLY A 278 -6.30 -17.66 -10.50
C GLY A 278 -5.31 -17.74 -11.67
N ASP A 279 -5.81 -17.89 -12.90
CA ASP A 279 -4.97 -17.87 -14.10
C ASP A 279 -4.32 -16.49 -14.35
N TYR A 280 -5.03 -15.40 -14.02
CA TYR A 280 -4.49 -14.06 -14.13
C TYR A 280 -3.37 -13.78 -13.11
N LEU A 281 -3.55 -14.16 -11.84
CA LEU A 281 -2.51 -14.04 -10.82
C LEU A 281 -1.29 -14.90 -11.16
N TRP A 282 -1.50 -16.13 -11.64
CA TRP A 282 -0.42 -16.97 -12.19
C TRP A 282 0.32 -16.30 -13.34
N HIS A 283 -0.41 -15.65 -14.25
CA HIS A 283 0.19 -14.91 -15.35
C HIS A 283 1.05 -13.75 -14.85
N LEU A 284 0.54 -12.90 -13.94
CA LEU A 284 1.31 -11.81 -13.35
C LEU A 284 2.58 -12.29 -12.64
N TYR A 285 2.49 -13.38 -11.88
CA TYR A 285 3.65 -13.95 -11.20
C TYR A 285 4.74 -14.42 -12.18
N THR A 286 4.35 -15.03 -13.30
CA THR A 286 5.29 -15.61 -14.28
C THR A 286 5.70 -14.68 -15.41
N HIS A 287 4.93 -13.63 -15.64
CA HIS A 287 5.08 -12.63 -16.71
C HIS A 287 4.89 -11.24 -16.13
N ASN A 288 5.55 -10.97 -15.01
CA ASN A 288 5.48 -9.71 -14.29
C ASN A 288 5.75 -8.53 -15.24
N PRO A 289 4.77 -7.63 -15.47
CA PRO A 289 4.95 -6.51 -16.39
C PRO A 289 6.09 -5.56 -15.99
N LEU A 290 6.56 -5.65 -14.75
CA LEU A 290 7.67 -4.89 -14.15
C LEU A 290 9.01 -5.62 -14.22
N HIS A 291 9.11 -6.72 -14.99
CA HIS A 291 10.31 -7.55 -15.12
C HIS A 291 11.61 -6.77 -15.40
N THR A 292 11.57 -5.53 -15.90
CA THR A 292 12.80 -4.73 -16.07
C THR A 292 13.38 -4.17 -14.76
N LYS A 293 12.57 -3.99 -13.70
CA LYS A 293 12.96 -3.35 -12.44
C LYS A 293 13.22 -4.34 -11.31
N TYR A 294 12.36 -5.34 -11.13
CA TYR A 294 12.36 -6.27 -9.99
C TYR A 294 12.57 -7.74 -10.38
N GLN A 295 13.39 -7.95 -11.41
CA GLN A 295 13.62 -9.22 -12.10
C GLN A 295 13.91 -10.41 -11.15
N ILE A 296 13.00 -11.39 -11.07
CA ILE A 296 13.36 -12.73 -10.59
C ILE A 296 14.07 -13.47 -11.74
N ASN A 297 15.40 -13.42 -11.76
CA ASN A 297 16.18 -14.13 -12.79
C ASN A 297 16.13 -15.66 -12.66
N GLU A 298 15.64 -16.18 -11.54
CA GLU A 298 15.56 -17.61 -11.23
C GLU A 298 14.24 -17.96 -10.53
N PRO A 299 13.10 -17.95 -11.26
CA PRO A 299 11.77 -18.13 -10.67
C PRO A 299 11.56 -19.53 -10.08
N ASP A 300 12.39 -20.51 -10.42
CA ASP A 300 12.29 -21.87 -9.88
C ASP A 300 12.85 -22.01 -8.46
N THR A 301 13.72 -21.08 -8.02
CA THR A 301 14.42 -21.15 -6.72
C THR A 301 14.11 -19.97 -5.81
N LYS A 302 13.37 -18.98 -6.31
CA LYS A 302 13.06 -17.74 -5.59
C LYS A 302 11.57 -17.64 -5.29
N THR A 303 11.27 -16.89 -4.23
CA THR A 303 9.92 -16.51 -3.84
C THR A 303 9.67 -15.04 -4.16
N TRP A 304 8.40 -14.67 -4.21
CA TRP A 304 7.95 -13.29 -4.33
C TRP A 304 7.14 -12.90 -3.11
N VAL A 305 7.30 -11.70 -2.59
CA VAL A 305 6.50 -11.23 -1.47
C VAL A 305 5.17 -10.70 -1.99
N ILE A 306 4.07 -11.12 -1.37
CA ILE A 306 2.73 -10.56 -1.60
C ILE A 306 2.41 -9.69 -0.40
N TRP A 307 2.81 -8.42 -0.42
CA TRP A 307 2.81 -7.56 0.76
C TRP A 307 1.39 -7.25 1.22
N ASP A 308 0.55 -6.80 0.28
CA ASP A 308 -0.76 -6.22 0.59
C ASP A 308 -1.80 -7.19 1.12
N ILE A 309 -1.57 -8.50 0.94
CA ILE A 309 -2.45 -9.52 1.51
C ILE A 309 -2.51 -9.45 3.04
N ILE A 310 -1.51 -8.82 3.68
CA ILE A 310 -1.49 -8.60 5.15
C ILE A 310 -2.66 -7.75 5.63
N ASN A 311 -3.12 -6.79 4.83
CA ASN A 311 -4.26 -5.93 5.17
C ASN A 311 -5.54 -6.75 5.32
N VAL A 312 -5.79 -7.64 4.35
CA VAL A 312 -6.94 -8.56 4.37
C VAL A 312 -6.76 -9.62 5.45
N ALA A 313 -5.55 -10.14 5.63
CA ALA A 313 -5.23 -11.11 6.67
C ALA A 313 -5.54 -10.59 8.09
N TRP A 314 -5.15 -9.34 8.39
CA TRP A 314 -5.44 -8.71 9.68
C TRP A 314 -6.96 -8.60 9.93
N LEU A 315 -7.74 -8.35 8.88
CA LEU A 315 -9.19 -8.27 8.98
C LEU A 315 -9.84 -9.63 9.26
N PHE A 316 -9.25 -10.70 8.73
CA PHE A 316 -9.90 -11.98 8.50
C PHE A 316 -9.85 -12.93 9.67
N ASP A 317 -8.72 -12.99 10.37
CA ASP A 317 -8.54 -13.89 11.50
C ASP A 317 -7.52 -13.32 12.51
N PRO A 318 -7.82 -13.40 13.82
CA PRO A 318 -6.88 -12.95 14.84
C PRO A 318 -5.55 -13.68 14.86
N ASP A 319 -5.50 -14.93 14.39
CA ASP A 319 -4.30 -15.77 14.42
C ASP A 319 -3.39 -15.56 13.20
N TYR A 320 -3.83 -14.76 12.21
CA TYR A 320 -3.05 -14.49 11.00
C TYR A 320 -2.00 -13.41 11.20
N VAL A 321 -2.36 -12.33 11.90
CA VAL A 321 -1.47 -11.19 12.12
C VAL A 321 -1.47 -10.86 13.60
N THR A 322 -0.30 -11.00 14.22
CA THR A 322 -0.12 -10.70 15.64
C THR A 322 0.27 -9.24 15.80
N VAL A 323 -0.48 -8.53 16.65
CA VAL A 323 -0.37 -7.09 16.85
C VAL A 323 -0.17 -6.75 18.32
N HIS A 324 0.42 -5.60 18.57
CA HIS A 324 0.51 -5.02 19.91
C HIS A 324 0.10 -3.54 19.88
N MET A 325 -0.41 -3.06 21.02
CA MET A 325 -0.74 -1.66 21.20
C MET A 325 0.53 -0.87 21.51
N THR A 326 0.79 0.17 20.74
CA THR A 326 1.93 1.08 20.94
C THR A 326 1.48 2.53 20.76
N SER A 327 2.41 3.48 20.88
CA SER A 327 2.16 4.89 20.56
C SER A 327 2.59 5.17 19.13
N SER A 328 1.81 5.96 18.40
CA SER A 328 2.15 6.37 17.04
C SER A 328 3.47 7.14 17.02
N PRO A 329 4.46 6.81 16.17
CA PRO A 329 5.70 7.56 16.06
C PRO A 329 5.48 8.90 15.33
N GLU A 330 6.49 9.75 15.34
CA GLU A 330 6.67 10.82 14.37
C GLU A 330 7.49 10.28 13.19
N LEU A 331 7.04 10.56 11.97
CA LEU A 331 7.83 10.34 10.76
C LEU A 331 8.58 11.65 10.45
N THR A 332 9.91 11.64 10.54
CA THR A 332 10.72 12.84 10.27
C THR A 332 10.78 13.15 8.77
N ASP A 333 11.29 14.33 8.41
CA ASP A 333 11.49 14.72 7.01
C ASP A 333 12.54 13.82 6.32
N GLU A 334 13.48 13.26 7.07
CA GLU A 334 14.46 12.26 6.61
C GLU A 334 13.92 10.82 6.65
N LEU A 335 12.61 10.66 6.88
CA LEU A 335 11.86 9.40 6.89
C LEU A 335 12.32 8.40 7.96
N TYR A 336 12.79 8.89 9.10
CA TYR A 336 13.06 8.06 10.28
C TYR A 336 11.88 8.05 11.24
N TRP A 337 11.75 6.96 12.00
CA TRP A 337 10.84 6.91 13.14
C TRP A 337 11.45 7.63 14.33
N LYS A 338 10.69 8.57 14.91
CA LYS A 338 11.04 9.27 16.13
C LYS A 338 9.94 9.11 17.16
N HIS A 339 10.32 8.68 18.36
CA HIS A 339 9.36 8.42 19.45
C HIS A 339 9.32 9.59 20.41
N GLU A 340 8.14 10.20 20.56
CA GLU A 340 7.88 11.27 21.53
C GLU A 340 6.86 10.79 22.59
N PRO A 341 7.05 11.15 23.86
CA PRO A 341 6.07 10.84 24.91
C PRO A 341 4.70 11.48 24.63
N GLY A 342 3.62 10.81 25.06
CA GLY A 342 2.27 11.38 25.03
C GLY A 342 1.57 11.39 23.66
N ARG A 343 2.12 10.71 22.66
CA ARG A 343 1.46 10.49 21.37
C ARG A 343 0.27 9.52 21.50
N HIS A 344 -0.68 9.63 20.58
CA HIS A 344 -1.88 8.78 20.53
C HIS A 344 -1.53 7.32 20.25
N LYS A 345 -2.46 6.42 20.56
CA LYS A 345 -2.28 4.98 20.38
C LYS A 345 -2.45 4.54 18.92
N MET A 346 -1.71 3.51 18.55
CA MET A 346 -1.86 2.76 17.30
C MET A 346 -1.68 1.26 17.59
N LEU A 347 -2.17 0.40 16.70
CA LEU A 347 -1.74 -0.99 16.67
C LEU A 347 -0.57 -1.14 15.72
N GLU A 348 0.38 -2.01 16.07
CA GLU A 348 1.48 -2.38 15.19
C GLU A 348 1.61 -3.90 15.13
N ALA A 349 1.66 -4.44 13.91
CA ALA A 349 1.96 -5.84 13.68
C ALA A 349 3.45 -6.15 13.94
N TYR A 350 3.72 -7.31 14.53
CA TYR A 350 5.08 -7.77 14.78
C TYR A 350 5.34 -9.20 14.30
N ASP A 351 4.30 -9.93 13.88
CA ASP A 351 4.43 -11.29 13.36
C ASP A 351 3.24 -11.68 12.47
N VAL A 352 3.45 -12.65 11.57
CA VAL A 352 2.42 -13.18 10.66
C VAL A 352 2.48 -14.70 10.56
N ASN A 353 1.31 -15.34 10.52
CA ASN A 353 1.19 -16.75 10.18
C ASN A 353 1.02 -16.92 8.67
N ARG A 354 2.16 -16.87 7.96
CA ARG A 354 2.22 -16.94 6.49
C ARG A 354 1.43 -18.13 5.93
N ASP A 355 1.60 -19.32 6.50
CA ASP A 355 0.97 -20.53 5.95
C ASP A 355 -0.54 -20.51 6.13
N ALA A 356 -1.04 -20.12 7.30
CA ALA A 356 -2.49 -20.01 7.53
C ALA A 356 -3.14 -18.99 6.59
N ILE A 357 -2.47 -17.87 6.34
CA ILE A 357 -2.91 -16.83 5.39
C ILE A 357 -3.02 -17.40 3.98
N PHE A 358 -1.94 -17.99 3.46
CA PHE A 358 -1.92 -18.48 2.09
C PHE A 358 -2.84 -19.69 1.89
N GLU A 359 -2.91 -20.61 2.85
CA GLU A 359 -3.86 -21.73 2.77
C GLU A 359 -5.32 -21.23 2.70
N ASP A 360 -5.65 -20.18 3.44
CA ASP A 360 -6.99 -19.59 3.40
C ASP A 360 -7.27 -18.85 2.10
N PHE A 361 -6.28 -18.13 1.59
CA PHE A 361 -6.33 -17.54 0.25
C PHE A 361 -6.55 -18.62 -0.83
N TYR A 362 -5.79 -19.72 -0.80
CA TYR A 362 -5.92 -20.82 -1.76
C TYR A 362 -7.31 -21.48 -1.71
N ARG A 363 -7.85 -21.71 -0.50
CA ARG A 363 -9.24 -22.20 -0.33
C ARG A 363 -10.26 -21.22 -0.88
N THR A 364 -10.00 -19.92 -0.73
CA THR A 364 -10.91 -18.87 -1.25
C THR A 364 -10.91 -18.82 -2.78
N LEU A 365 -9.77 -19.03 -3.43
CA LEU A 365 -9.70 -19.11 -4.90
C LEU A 365 -10.53 -20.27 -5.47
N GLU A 366 -10.83 -21.32 -4.71
CA GLU A 366 -11.74 -22.39 -5.16
C GLU A 366 -13.18 -21.92 -5.36
N LYS A 367 -13.54 -20.75 -4.82
CA LYS A 367 -14.84 -20.10 -5.02
C LYS A 367 -14.87 -19.22 -6.28
N ALA A 368 -13.74 -19.01 -6.95
CA ALA A 368 -13.67 -18.16 -8.13
C ALA A 368 -14.56 -18.69 -9.27
N PRO A 369 -15.22 -17.81 -10.04
CA PRO A 369 -15.98 -18.24 -11.21
C PRO A 369 -15.04 -18.85 -12.26
N GLY A 370 -15.54 -19.88 -12.95
CA GLY A 370 -14.82 -20.63 -13.98
C GLY A 370 -14.64 -19.88 -15.28
#